data_AF-A0A9E5LNK8-F1
#
_entry.id   AF-A0A9E5LNK8-F1
#
_cell.length_a   1.000
_cell.length_b   1.000
_cell.length_c   1.000
_cell.angle_alpha   90.00
_cell.angle_beta   90.00
_cell.angle_gamma   90.00
#
_symmetry.space_group_name_H-M   'P 1'
#
loop_
_entity.id
_entity.type
_entity.pdbx_description
1 polymer ?
#
loop_
_entity_poly.entity_id
_entity_poly.type
_entity_poly.pdbx_seq_one_letter_code
_entity_poly.pdbx_strand_id
1 'polypeptide(L)' 'MIYNYFYNLFTKVIFIIFFTFSFNLMANEQPDYTVIKKDNEFEIRQYTNFLTATVETEGERDDAIGKGFRI' A
#
# COMPACT_ATOMS: atom_id res chain seq x y z
N MET A 1 -5.43 31.01 -37.28
CA MET A 1 -5.14 31.35 -35.87
C MET A 1 -5.84 30.40 -34.89
N ILE A 2 -7.14 30.14 -35.07
CA ILE A 2 -7.96 29.24 -34.22
C ILE A 2 -7.45 27.79 -34.16
N TYR A 3 -6.98 27.23 -35.28
CA TYR A 3 -6.45 25.85 -35.33
C TYR A 3 -5.21 25.65 -34.43
N ASN A 4 -4.25 26.57 -34.48
CA ASN A 4 -3.05 26.52 -33.63
C ASN A 4 -3.40 26.72 -32.14
N TYR A 5 -4.46 27.46 -31.84
CA TYR A 5 -4.95 27.61 -30.47
C TYR A 5 -5.48 26.29 -29.91
N PHE A 6 -6.33 25.59 -30.68
CA PHE A 6 -6.86 24.28 -30.27
C PHE A 6 -5.77 23.22 -30.15
N TYR A 7 -4.79 23.21 -31.06
CA TYR A 7 -3.63 22.32 -30.99
C TYR A 7 -2.80 22.56 -29.73
N ASN A 8 -2.52 23.83 -29.39
CA ASN A 8 -1.77 24.20 -28.19
C ASN A 8 -2.54 23.93 -26.89
N LEU A 9 -3.88 23.98 -26.92
CA LEU A 9 -4.71 23.60 -25.78
C LEU A 9 -4.68 22.07 -25.58
N PHE A 10 -4.81 21.32 -26.68
CA PHE A 10 -4.78 19.85 -26.66
C PHE A 10 -3.44 19.30 -26.16
N THR A 11 -2.32 19.85 -26.64
CA THR A 11 -0.99 19.44 -26.17
C THR A 11 -0.78 19.73 -24.69
N LYS A 12 -1.26 20.87 -24.18
CA LYS A 12 -1.22 21.19 -22.74
C LYS A 12 -2.03 20.21 -21.91
N VAL A 13 -3.23 19.84 -22.36
CA VAL A 13 -4.08 18.86 -21.66
C VAL A 13 -3.41 17.48 -21.61
N ILE A 14 -2.82 17.02 -22.71
CA ILE A 14 -2.06 15.76 -22.73
C ILE A 14 -0.90 15.82 -21.73
N PHE A 15 -0.17 16.93 -21.70
CA PHE A 15 0.97 17.11 -20.81
C PHE A 15 0.56 17.07 -19.34
N ILE A 16 -0.58 17.67 -18.99
CA ILE A 16 -1.15 17.65 -17.64
C ILE A 16 -1.55 16.22 -17.24
N ILE A 17 -2.24 15.48 -18.13
CA ILE A 17 -2.65 14.09 -17.87
C ILE A 17 -1.42 13.20 -17.62
N PHE A 18 -0.39 13.33 -18.45
CA PHE A 18 0.86 12.57 -18.30
C PHE A 18 1.56 12.87 -16.97
N PHE A 19 1.53 14.12 -16.51
CA PHE A 19 2.13 14.52 -15.24
C PHE A 19 1.38 13.95 -14.03
N THR A 20 0.06 13.81 -14.11
CA THR A 20 -0.77 13.29 -13.01
C THR A 20 -0.74 11.76 -12.86
N PHE A 21 -0.29 11.02 -13.88
CA PHE A 21 -0.26 9.54 -13.85
C PHE A 21 0.96 8.96 -13.10
N SER A 22 1.95 9.79 -12.78
CA SER A 22 3.20 9.36 -12.12
C SER A 22 3.11 9.23 -10.60
N PHE A 23 1.93 9.47 -10.00
CA PHE A 23 1.73 9.25 -8.58
C PHE A 23 1.56 7.75 -8.31
N ASN A 24 2.68 7.06 -8.12
CA ASN A 24 2.67 5.76 -7.46
C ASN A 24 2.23 6.01 -6.01
N LEU A 25 1.02 5.57 -5.66
CA LEU A 25 0.55 5.54 -4.28
C LEU A 25 1.49 4.60 -3.51
N MET A 26 2.41 5.17 -2.73
CA MET A 26 3.32 4.41 -1.89
C MET A 26 2.53 3.85 -0.70
N ALA A 27 1.90 2.70 -0.90
CA ALA A 27 1.38 1.88 0.19
C ALA A 27 2.53 1.03 0.76
N ASN A 28 2.56 0.86 2.08
CA ASN A 28 3.45 -0.12 2.69
C ASN A 28 3.07 -1.52 2.20
N GLU A 29 4.08 -2.35 1.92
CA GLU A 29 3.86 -3.77 1.64
C GLU A 29 3.19 -4.44 2.85
N GLN A 30 2.21 -5.29 2.57
CA GLN A 30 1.49 -6.08 3.56
C GLN A 30 1.27 -7.49 3.01
N PRO A 31 1.11 -8.51 3.88
CA PRO A 31 0.75 -9.84 3.44
C PRO A 31 -0.59 -9.83 2.69
N ASP A 32 -0.66 -10.55 1.58
CA ASP A 32 -1.91 -10.72 0.84
C ASP A 32 -2.91 -11.55 1.63
N TYR A 33 -4.17 -11.10 1.66
CA TYR A 33 -5.27 -11.83 2.27
C TYR A 33 -6.58 -11.62 1.53
N THR A 34 -7.50 -12.57 1.70
CA THR A 34 -8.89 -12.44 1.29
C THR A 34 -9.78 -12.30 2.53
N VAL A 35 -10.80 -11.45 2.43
CA VAL A 35 -11.79 -11.28 3.49
C VAL A 35 -12.90 -12.31 3.29
N ILE A 36 -12.98 -13.28 4.20
CA ILE A 36 -14.04 -14.30 4.18
C ILE A 36 -15.35 -13.71 4.72
N LYS A 37 -15.25 -12.93 5.80
CA LYS A 37 -16.40 -12.30 6.45
C LYS A 37 -15.97 -10.97 7.08
N LYS A 38 -16.84 -9.98 7.00
CA LYS A 38 -16.67 -8.72 7.70
C LYS A 38 -17.98 -8.35 8.39
N ASP A 39 -17.93 -8.25 9.71
CA ASP A 39 -18.98 -7.68 10.54
C ASP A 39 -18.45 -6.35 11.13
N ASN A 40 -19.30 -5.58 11.80
CA ASN A 40 -18.89 -4.27 12.34
C ASN A 40 -17.78 -4.35 13.41
N GLU A 41 -17.70 -5.46 14.15
CA GLU A 41 -16.77 -5.63 15.27
C GLU A 41 -15.50 -6.41 14.91
N PHE A 42 -15.53 -7.19 13.82
CA PHE A 42 -14.40 -8.02 13.44
C PHE A 42 -14.40 -8.40 11.96
N GLU A 43 -13.24 -8.89 11.52
CA GLU A 43 -13.01 -9.38 10.17
C GLU A 43 -12.33 -10.74 10.21
N ILE A 44 -12.82 -11.68 9.40
CA ILE A 44 -12.21 -12.99 9.19
C ILE A 44 -11.37 -12.92 7.90
N ARG A 45 -10.06 -13.09 8.05
CA ARG A 45 -9.07 -13.03 6.95
C ARG A 45 -8.45 -14.38 6.69
N GLN A 46 -8.26 -14.70 5.42
CA GLN A 46 -7.46 -15.84 4.96
C GLN A 46 -6.21 -15.32 4.27
N TYR A 47 -5.06 -15.56 4.89
CA TYR A 47 -3.77 -15.21 4.35
C TYR A 47 -3.29 -16.28 3.36
N THR A 48 -2.57 -15.85 2.33
CA THR A 48 -1.80 -16.76 1.48
C THR A 48 -0.56 -17.26 2.23
N ASN A 49 0.15 -18.25 1.69
CA ASN A 49 1.44 -18.63 2.23
C ASN A 49 2.46 -17.52 1.91
N PHE A 50 3.15 -17.02 2.92
CA PHE A 50 4.23 -16.05 2.77
C PHE A 50 5.41 -16.40 3.69
N LEU A 51 6.59 -15.92 3.35
CA LEU A 51 7.80 -16.08 4.17
C LEU A 51 7.83 -15.00 5.25
N THR A 52 8.22 -15.38 6.47
CA THR A 52 8.40 -14.44 7.58
C THR A 52 9.71 -14.69 8.30
N ALA A 53 10.31 -13.62 8.83
CA ALA A 53 11.41 -13.72 9.78
C ALA A 53 10.78 -13.75 11.19
N THR A 54 11.16 -14.74 12.00
CA THR A 54 10.61 -14.91 13.35
C THR A 54 11.75 -15.11 14.34
N VAL A 55 11.60 -14.50 15.51
CA VAL A 55 12.49 -14.67 16.65
C VAL A 55 11.65 -14.98 17.89
N GLU A 56 12.15 -15.88 18.73
CA GLU A 56 11.52 -16.23 19.99
C GLU A 56 12.27 -15.52 21.13
N THR A 57 11.53 -14.88 22.03
CA THR A 57 12.07 -14.21 23.21
C THR A 57 11.16 -14.45 24.41
N GLU A 58 11.75 -14.50 25.60
CA GLU A 58 11.03 -14.75 26.85
C GLU A 58 10.98 -13.49 27.73
N GLY A 59 9.90 -13.35 28.52
CA GLY A 59 9.71 -12.26 29.48
C GLY A 59 8.28 -11.73 29.55
N GLU A 60 8.12 -10.58 30.20
CA GLU A 60 6.89 -9.79 30.15
C GLU A 60 6.64 -9.34 28.69
N ARG A 61 5.36 -9.27 28.29
CA ARG A 61 4.97 -9.14 26.87
C ARG A 61 5.56 -7.90 26.22
N ASP A 62 5.48 -6.75 26.88
CA ASP A 62 5.91 -5.48 26.29
C ASP A 62 7.44 -5.43 26.17
N ASP A 63 8.15 -5.95 27.16
CA ASP A 63 9.61 -6.10 27.12
C ASP A 63 10.08 -7.09 26.04
N ALA A 64 9.41 -8.24 25.94
CA ALA A 64 9.75 -9.31 24.98
C ALA A 64 9.55 -8.82 23.54
N ILE A 65 8.44 -8.15 23.23
CA ILE A 65 8.18 -7.56 21.91
C ILE A 65 9.29 -6.57 21.54
N GLY A 66 9.68 -5.68 22.47
CA GLY A 66 10.73 -4.71 22.21
C GLY A 66 12.10 -5.34 21.98
N LYS A 67 12.44 -6.42 22.69
CA LYS A 67 13.67 -7.19 22.47
C LYS A 67 13.63 -7.90 21.11
N GLY A 68 12.57 -8.63 20.81
CA GLY A 68 12.41 -9.36 19.56
C GLY A 68 12.46 -8.47 18.33
N PHE A 69 11.86 -7.28 18.37
CA PHE A 69 11.87 -6.36 17.23
C PHE A 69 13.26 -5.80 16.87
N ARG A 70 14.20 -5.81 17.82
CA ARG A 70 15.57 -5.25 17.63
C ARG A 70 16.61 -6.27 17.17
N ILE A 71 16.29 -7.56 17.23
CA ILE A 71 17.17 -8.67 16.82
C ILE A 71 17.00 -8.89 15.32
#